data_AF-E9J129-F1
#
_entry.id   AF-E9J129-F1
#
_cell.length_a   1.000
_cell.length_b   1.000
_cell.length_c   1.000
_cell.angle_alpha   90.00
_cell.angle_beta   90.00
_cell.angle_gamma   90.00
#
_symmetry.space_group_name_H-M   'P 1'
#
loop_
_entity.id
_entity.type
_entity.pdbx_description
1 polymer ?
#
loop_
_entity_poly.entity_id
_entity_poly.type
_entity_poly.pdbx_seq_one_letter_code
_entity_poly.pdbx_strand_id
1 'polypeptide(L)'
;IYHLHDGDYFGETGLIYPNQRREESVIALEVCELLRLHRRDFKRLFATNSEFYNNLEYIARERSTKIKKLEEQNLYETTKQ
;
A
#
# COMPACT_ATOMS: atom_id res chain seq x y z
N ILE A 1 -5.61 -5.59 -12.27
CA ILE A 1 -4.41 -6.18 -11.61
C ILE A 1 -3.28 -5.14 -11.70
N TYR A 2 -2.57 -4.87 -10.60
CA TYR A 2 -1.47 -3.89 -10.54
C TYR A 2 -0.17 -4.63 -10.23
N HIS A 3 0.85 -4.47 -11.09
CA HIS A 3 2.13 -5.16 -10.97
C HIS A 3 3.19 -4.20 -10.40
N LEU A 4 3.99 -4.73 -9.47
CA LEU A 4 5.13 -4.05 -8.86
C LEU A 4 6.42 -4.63 -9.45
N HIS A 5 7.45 -3.79 -9.58
CA HIS A 5 8.75 -4.13 -10.13
C HIS A 5 9.86 -3.64 -9.19
N ASP A 6 11.11 -3.89 -9.58
CA ASP A 6 12.28 -3.42 -8.83
C ASP A 6 12.23 -1.91 -8.58
N GLY A 7 12.46 -1.51 -7.33
CA GLY A 7 12.36 -0.12 -6.88
C GLY A 7 10.99 0.28 -6.35
N ASP A 8 9.94 -0.51 -6.60
CA ASP A 8 8.62 -0.28 -5.99
C ASP A 8 8.59 -0.68 -4.50
N TYR A 9 7.56 -0.21 -3.81
CA TYR A 9 7.29 -0.55 -2.41
C TYR A 9 5.79 -0.76 -2.17
N PHE A 10 5.48 -1.49 -1.10
CA PHE A 10 4.11 -1.78 -0.66
C PHE A 10 4.05 -1.98 0.86
N GLY A 11 2.83 -1.95 1.41
CA GLY A 11 2.56 -2.18 2.83
C GLY A 11 2.66 -0.93 3.71
N GLU A 12 2.85 0.25 3.12
CA GLU A 12 2.90 1.54 3.79
C GLU A 12 1.58 1.86 4.51
N THR A 13 0.43 1.47 3.95
CA THR A 13 -0.88 1.66 4.57
C THR A 13 -0.93 1.06 5.99
N GLY A 14 -0.30 -0.11 6.19
CA GLY A 14 -0.21 -0.72 7.51
C GLY A 14 0.73 0.01 8.48
N LEU A 15 1.70 0.78 7.98
CA LEU A 15 2.56 1.62 8.81
C LEU A 15 1.86 2.92 9.22
N ILE A 16 1.12 3.54 8.29
CA ILE A 16 0.43 4.82 8.46
C ILE A 16 -0.88 4.66 9.24
N TYR A 17 -1.68 3.62 8.93
CA TYR A 17 -3.00 3.37 9.53
C TYR A 17 -3.00 2.06 10.32
N PRO A 18 -2.45 2.02 11.55
CA PRO A 18 -2.22 0.78 12.29
C PRO A 18 -3.50 0.03 12.69
N ASN A 19 -4.65 0.71 12.68
CA ASN A 19 -5.95 0.12 13.02
C ASN A 19 -6.75 -0.31 11.78
N GLN A 20 -6.22 -0.09 10.58
CA GLN A 20 -6.87 -0.47 9.34
C GLN A 20 -6.42 -1.87 8.92
N ARG A 21 -7.38 -2.71 8.49
CA ARG A 21 -7.05 -4.00 7.88
C ARG A 21 -6.38 -3.76 6.52
N ARG A 22 -5.51 -4.70 6.14
CA ARG A 22 -4.95 -4.76 4.78
C ARG A 22 -6.10 -4.84 3.78
N GLU A 23 -6.18 -3.88 2.86
CA GLU A 23 -7.21 -3.83 1.81
C GLU A 23 -6.79 -4.67 0.59
N GLU A 24 -5.49 -4.83 0.36
CA GLU A 24 -4.94 -5.49 -0.81
C GLU A 24 -3.96 -6.63 -0.48
N SER A 25 -4.03 -7.73 -1.24
CA SER A 25 -3.01 -8.79 -1.16
C SER A 25 -1.91 -8.55 -2.21
N VAL A 26 -0.66 -8.76 -1.80
CA VAL A 26 0.50 -8.75 -2.71
C VAL A 26 1.02 -10.18 -2.78
N ILE A 27 1.14 -10.70 -3.99
CA ILE A 27 1.56 -12.08 -4.27
C ILE A 27 2.80 -11.99 -5.15
N ALA A 28 3.85 -12.72 -4.77
CA ALA A 28 5.04 -12.84 -5.60
C ALA A 28 4.72 -13.70 -6.83
N LEU A 29 4.96 -13.16 -8.03
CA LEU A 29 4.76 -13.88 -9.29
C LEU A 29 6.02 -14.68 -9.70
N GLU A 30 7.16 -14.30 -9.13
CA GLU A 30 8.46 -14.93 -9.31
C GLU A 30 9.28 -14.85 -8.01
N VAL A 31 10.53 -15.30 -8.04
CA VAL A 31 11.44 -15.16 -6.89
C VAL A 31 11.79 -13.68 -6.74
N CYS A 32 11.39 -13.08 -5.61
CA CYS A 32 11.67 -11.67 -5.31
C CYS A 32 12.58 -11.55 -4.09
N GLU A 33 13.54 -10.63 -4.15
CA GLU A 33 14.30 -10.18 -2.99
C GLU A 33 13.74 -8.84 -2.50
N LEU A 34 13.41 -8.74 -1.22
CA LEU A 34 12.71 -7.58 -0.66
C LEU A 34 13.48 -6.96 0.50
N LEU A 35 13.50 -5.62 0.52
CA LEU A 35 13.92 -4.85 1.70
C LEU A 35 12.72 -4.62 2.61
N ARG A 36 12.79 -5.14 3.84
CA ARG A 36 11.73 -4.97 4.83
C ARG A 36 12.11 -3.94 5.88
N LEU A 37 11.33 -2.87 5.99
CA LEU A 37 11.39 -1.94 7.12
C LEU A 37 10.42 -2.36 8.23
N HIS A 38 10.92 -2.61 9.43
CA HIS A 38 10.08 -3.00 10.57
C HIS A 38 9.37 -1.78 11.17
N ARG A 39 8.11 -1.94 11.61
CA ARG A 39 7.30 -0.84 12.19
C ARG A 39 8.01 -0.14 13.36
N ARG A 40 8.69 -0.91 14.21
CA ARG A 40 9.48 -0.36 15.33
C ARG A 40 10.54 0.62 14.84
N ASP A 41 11.27 0.25 13.81
CA ASP A 41 12.36 1.06 13.28
C ASP A 41 11.81 2.26 12.49
N PHE A 42 10.73 2.08 11.74
CA PHE A 42 9.99 3.18 11.11
C PHE A 42 9.59 4.26 12.13
N LYS A 43 8.95 3.87 13.24
CA LYS A 43 8.53 4.80 14.31
C LYS A 43 9.70 5.51 14.99
N ARG A 44 10.88 4.86 15.05
CA ARG A 44 12.09 5.45 15.63
C ARG A 44 12.75 6.44 14.68
N LEU A 45 12.72 6.16 13.38
CA LEU A 45 13.43 6.94 12.35
C LEU A 45 12.60 8.13 11.86
N PHE A 46 11.28 7.99 11.78
CA PHE A 46 10.40 8.97 11.15
C PHE A 46 9.39 9.50 12.15
N ALA A 47 9.55 10.78 12.51
CA ALA A 47 8.56 11.50 13.30
C ALA A 47 7.28 11.71 12.47
N THR A 48 6.12 11.67 13.12
CA THR A 48 4.81 11.80 12.46
C THR A 48 4.57 13.17 11.83
N ASN A 49 5.34 14.19 12.21
CA ASN A 49 5.30 15.54 11.63
C ASN A 49 6.40 15.77 10.58
N SER A 50 7.20 14.75 10.23
CA SER A 50 8.23 14.88 9.21
C SER A 50 7.62 14.93 7.81
N GLU A 51 8.30 15.63 6.89
CA GLU A 51 7.90 15.68 5.49
C GLU A 51 7.81 14.28 4.87
N PHE A 52 8.73 13.38 5.23
CA PHE A 52 8.70 11.99 4.79
C PHE A 52 7.42 11.28 5.22
N TYR A 53 7.01 11.42 6.47
CA TYR A 53 5.78 10.80 6.97
C TYR A 53 4.56 11.35 6.22
N ASN A 54 4.48 12.66 6.03
CA ASN A 54 3.38 13.31 5.30
C ASN A 54 3.29 12.84 3.85
N ASN A 55 4.43 12.71 3.17
CA ASN A 55 4.49 12.19 1.80
C ASN A 55 4.03 10.73 1.74
N LEU A 56 4.45 9.90 2.70
CA LEU A 56 4.04 8.50 2.76
C LEU A 56 2.55 8.35 3.07
N GLU A 57 2.00 9.20 3.94
CA GLU A 57 0.57 9.25 4.22
C GLU A 57 -0.24 9.68 2.98
N TYR A 58 0.23 10.69 2.23
CA TYR A 58 -0.38 11.08 0.96
C TYR A 58 -0.45 9.89 -0.01
N ILE A 59 0.65 9.16 -0.17
CA ILE A 59 0.73 8.01 -1.08
C ILE A 59 -0.21 6.89 -0.63
N ALA A 60 -0.25 6.58 0.67
CA ALA A 60 -1.16 5.58 1.22
C ALA A 60 -2.63 5.91 0.90
N ARG A 61 -3.01 7.19 1.07
CA ARG A 61 -4.36 7.66 0.75
C ARG A 61 -4.70 7.55 -0.74
N GLU A 62 -3.78 7.92 -1.63
CA GLU A 62 -3.97 7.81 -3.07
C GLU A 62 -4.11 6.35 -3.52
N ARG A 63 -3.31 5.44 -2.95
CA ARG A 63 -3.40 4.01 -3.23
C ARG A 63 -4.72 3.40 -2.77
N SER A 64 -5.17 3.65 -1.54
CA SER A 64 -6.50 3.21 -1.07
C SER A 64 -7.63 3.73 -1.96
N THR A 65 -7.53 4.98 -2.42
CA THR A 65 -8.52 5.56 -3.34
C THR A 65 -8.53 4.86 -4.70
N LYS A 66 -7.34 4.57 -5.25
CA LYS A 66 -7.20 3.86 -6.53
C LYS A 66 -7.73 2.42 -6.43
N ILE A 67 -7.46 1.72 -5.34
CA ILE A 67 -7.94 0.35 -5.09
C ILE A 67 -9.47 0.33 -5.07
N LYS A 68 -10.11 1.21 -4.29
CA LYS A 68 -11.58 1.30 -4.21
C LYS A 68 -12.22 1.53 -5.57
N LYS A 69 -11.67 2.44 -6.37
CA LYS A 69 -12.16 2.71 -7.74
C LYS A 69 -12.07 1.47 -8.65
N LEU A 70 -10.97 0.72 -8.55
CA LEU A 70 -10.79 -0.51 -9.33
C LEU A 70 -11.76 -1.62 -8.89
N GLU A 71 -12.04 -1.74 -7.59
CA GLU A 71 -13.03 -2.68 -7.05
C GLU A 71 -14.45 -2.35 -7.53
N GLU A 72 -14.84 -1.07 -7.50
CA GLU A 72 -16.14 -0.61 -8.01
C GLU A 72 -16.30 -0.90 -9.51
N GLN A 73 -15.25 -0.67 -10.30
CA GLN A 73 -15.24 -0.98 -11.74
C GLN A 73 -15.37 -2.49 -12.00
N ASN A 74 -14.59 -3.31 -11.29
CA ASN A 74 -14.67 -4.77 -11.43
C ASN A 74 -16.05 -5.31 -11.03
N LEU A 75 -16.67 -4.77 -9.97
CA LEU A 75 -18.00 -5.18 -9.54
C LEU A 75 -19.05 -4.86 -10.61
N TYR A 76 -18.95 -3.68 -11.23
CA TYR A 76 -19.82 -3.28 -12.33
C TYR A 76 -19.69 -4.19 -13.55
N GLU A 77 -18.47 -4.58 -13.92
CA GLU A 77 -18.22 -5.49 -15.04
C GLU A 77 -18.76 -6.90 -14.76
N THR A 78 -18.59 -7.40 -13.52
CA THR A 78 -19.02 -8.75 -13.13
C THR A 78 -20.54 -8.87 -12.99
N THR A 79 -21.26 -7.78 -12.67
CA THR A 79 -22.73 -7.77 -12.55
C THR A 79 -23.47 -7.57 -13.87
N LYS A 80 -22.76 -7.31 -14.97
CA LYS A 80 -23.33 -7.20 -16.33
C LYS A 80 -23.19 -8.46 -17.19
N GLN A 81 -22.53 -9.51 -16.69
CA GLN A 81 -22.47 -10.83 -17.31
C GLN A 81 -23.51 -11.77 -16.69
#